data_AF-A0A9E3CJ78-F1
#
_entry.id   AF-A0A9E3CJ78-F1
#
_cell.length_a   1.000
_cell.length_b   1.000
_cell.length_c   1.000
_cell.angle_alpha   90.00
_cell.angle_beta   90.00
_cell.angle_gamma   90.00
#
_symmetry.space_group_name_H-M   'P 1'
#
loop_
_entity.id
_entity.type
_entity.pdbx_description
1 polymer ?
#
loop_
_entity_poly.entity_id
_entity_poly.type
_entity_poly.pdbx_seq_one_letter_code
_entity_poly.pdbx_strand_id
1 'polypeptide(L)' 'MPTCPSCGATERQHKAGTNKSGTGRRECQACGRTYTPDPKAQGYARPRATARPPAARP' A
#
# COMPACT_ATOMS: atom_id res chain seq x y z
N MET A 1 0.57 -4.72 -16.40
CA MET A 1 1.83 -5.13 -15.75
C MET A 1 1.89 -4.53 -14.35
N PRO A 2 2.09 -5.31 -13.28
CA PRO A 2 2.20 -4.76 -11.93
C PRO A 2 3.53 -4.03 -11.73
N THR A 3 3.45 -2.72 -11.53
CA THR A 3 4.62 -1.91 -11.17
C THR A 3 4.78 -1.90 -9.65
N CYS A 4 6.00 -2.08 -9.16
CA CYS A 4 6.28 -1.96 -7.74
C CYS A 4 6.05 -0.52 -7.29
N PRO A 5 5.16 -0.25 -6.31
CA PRO A 5 4.90 1.10 -5.84
C PRO A 5 6.07 1.71 -5.03
N SER A 6 7.05 0.90 -4.61
CA SER A 6 8.20 1.38 -3.85
C SER A 6 9.40 1.77 -4.72
N CYS A 7 9.68 1.01 -5.78
CA CYS A 7 10.87 1.25 -6.62
C CYS A 7 10.56 1.49 -8.10
N GLY A 8 9.29 1.38 -8.52
CA GLY A 8 8.91 1.56 -9.92
C GLY A 8 9.26 0.39 -10.84
N ALA A 9 9.86 -0.69 -10.33
CA ALA A 9 10.21 -1.84 -11.16
C ALA A 9 8.96 -2.57 -11.68
N THR A 10 8.93 -2.82 -12.98
CA THR A 10 7.90 -3.60 -13.73
C THR A 10 8.35 -5.01 -14.08
N GLU A 11 9.58 -5.37 -13.74
CA GLU A 11 10.15 -6.71 -13.91
C GLU A 11 10.35 -7.40 -12.55
N ARG A 12 10.36 -8.74 -12.56
CA ARG A 12 10.59 -9.58 -11.37
C ARG A 12 9.56 -9.38 -10.25
N GLN A 13 8.26 -9.21 -10.59
CA GLN A 13 7.16 -9.35 -9.62
C GLN A 13 6.72 -10.81 -9.53
N HIS A 14 6.89 -11.43 -8.37
CA HIS A 14 6.48 -12.79 -8.10
C HIS A 14 5.19 -12.83 -7.30
N LYS A 15 4.37 -13.86 -7.47
CA LYS A 15 3.14 -14.04 -6.71
C LYS A 15 3.50 -14.54 -5.31
N ALA A 16 3.32 -13.68 -4.31
CA ALA A 16 3.68 -13.96 -2.90
C ALA A 16 2.54 -14.65 -2.11
N GLY A 17 1.47 -15.06 -2.81
CA GLY A 17 0.29 -15.69 -2.21
C GLY A 17 -0.92 -14.78 -2.22
N THR A 18 -1.81 -14.99 -1.26
CA THR A 18 -3.11 -14.29 -1.15
C THR A 18 -3.30 -13.83 0.29
N ASN A 19 -3.87 -12.64 0.50
CA ASN A 19 -4.22 -12.18 1.84
C ASN A 19 -5.48 -12.89 2.38
N LYS A 20 -5.81 -12.68 3.66
CA LYS A 20 -7.02 -13.25 4.29
C LYS A 20 -8.33 -12.82 3.60
N SER A 21 -8.34 -11.70 2.87
CA SER A 21 -9.49 -11.18 2.13
C SER A 21 -9.63 -11.74 0.70
N GLY A 22 -8.75 -12.68 0.31
CA GLY A 22 -8.74 -13.29 -1.02
C GLY A 22 -8.01 -12.47 -2.10
N THR A 23 -7.38 -11.35 -1.75
CA THR A 23 -6.62 -10.53 -2.69
C THR A 23 -5.20 -11.07 -2.89
N GLY A 24 -4.79 -11.23 -4.15
CA GLY A 24 -3.43 -11.66 -4.48
C GLY A 24 -2.36 -10.65 -4.05
N ARG A 25 -1.32 -11.12 -3.37
CA ARG A 25 -0.11 -10.35 -3.05
C ARG A 25 0.99 -10.63 -4.07
N ARG A 26 1.81 -9.63 -4.34
CA ARG A 26 2.99 -9.71 -5.19
C ARG A 26 4.21 -9.21 -4.43
N GLU A 27 5.35 -9.84 -4.68
CA GLU A 27 6.63 -9.43 -4.14
C GLU A 27 7.52 -8.96 -5.29
N CYS A 28 8.14 -7.81 -5.12
CA CYS A 28 9.14 -7.31 -6.05
C CYS A 28 10.51 -7.86 -5.66
N GLN A 29 11.11 -8.72 -6.48
CA GLN A 29 12.47 -9.20 -6.24
C GLN A 29 13.55 -8.13 -6.48
N ALA A 30 13.22 -7.02 -7.15
CA ALA A 30 14.19 -5.93 -7.34
C ALA A 30 14.47 -5.16 -6.04
N CYS A 31 13.47 -5.01 -5.18
CA CYS A 31 13.60 -4.29 -3.90
C CYS A 31 13.22 -5.12 -2.66
N GLY A 32 12.82 -6.39 -2.84
CA GLY A 32 12.39 -7.30 -1.79
C GLY A 32 11.04 -6.96 -1.14
N ARG A 33 10.20 -6.13 -1.80
CA ARG A 33 9.03 -5.52 -1.16
C ARG A 33 7.73 -6.19 -1.61
N THR A 34 6.94 -6.63 -0.62
CA THR A 34 5.64 -7.28 -0.84
C THR A 34 4.52 -6.26 -0.81
N TYR A 35 3.72 -6.21 -1.86
CA TYR A 35 2.62 -5.26 -2.03
C TYR A 35 1.38 -5.96 -2.61
N THR A 36 0.24 -5.28 -2.52
CA THR A 36 -1.03 -5.78 -3.05
C THR A 36 -1.44 -4.86 -4.21
N PRO A 37 -1.45 -5.33 -5.47
CA PRO A 37 -1.69 -4.48 -6.65
C PRO A 37 -3.13 -3.96 -6.75
N ASP A 38 -4.10 -4.64 -6.12
CA ASP A 38 -5.48 -4.21 -6.03
C ASP A 38 -5.90 -4.22 -4.55
N PRO A 39 -5.50 -3.22 -3.75
CA PRO A 39 -6.00 -3.13 -2.40
C PRO A 39 -7.51 -2.94 -2.50
N LYS A 40 -8.30 -3.98 -2.17
CA LYS A 40 -9.74 -3.83 -1.98
C LYS A 40 -9.94 -2.60 -1.11
N ALA A 41 -10.77 -1.65 -1.55
CA ALA A 41 -11.13 -0.45 -0.81
C ALA A 41 -11.97 -0.80 0.44
N GLN A 42 -11.50 -1.72 1.29
CA GLN A 42 -12.07 -1.98 2.60
C GLN A 42 -11.56 -0.89 3.53
N GLY A 43 -12.27 0.23 3.53
CA GLY A 43 -12.39 1.09 4.70
C GLY A 43 -11.09 1.65 5.27
N TYR A 44 -10.17 2.15 4.43
CA TYR A 44 -9.26 3.19 4.91
C TYR A 44 -10.13 4.43 5.15
N ALA A 45 -10.80 4.48 6.31
CA ALA A 45 -11.14 5.74 6.92
C ALA A 45 -9.80 6.45 7.05
N ARG A 46 -9.51 7.33 6.08
CA ARG A 46 -8.45 8.33 6.14
C ARG A 46 -8.42 8.77 7.60
N PRO A 47 -7.30 8.63 8.34
CA PRO A 47 -7.26 9.22 9.67
C PRO A 47 -7.65 10.67 9.43
N ARG A 48 -8.87 11.02 9.85
CA ARG A 48 -9.36 12.39 9.80
C ARG A 48 -8.31 13.07 10.63
N ALA A 49 -7.42 13.81 9.97
CA ALA A 49 -6.48 14.66 10.66
C ALA A 49 -7.35 15.42 11.64
N THR A 50 -7.31 15.01 12.90
CA THR A 50 -7.87 15.76 13.99
C THR A 50 -6.99 16.97 13.96
N ALA A 51 -7.49 17.98 13.23
CA ALA A 51 -6.88 19.28 13.13
C ALA A 51 -6.59 19.68 14.57
N ARG A 52 -5.31 19.66 14.94
CA ARG A 52 -4.87 20.28 16.17
C ARG A 52 -5.14 21.76 15.92
N PRO A 53 -6.15 22.38 16.56
CA PRO A 53 -6.37 23.79 16.35
C PRO A 53 -5.07 24.51 16.75
N PRO A 54 -4.61 25.52 15.99
CA PRO A 54 -3.44 26.29 16.41
C PRO A 54 -3.77 26.93 17.76
N ALA A 55 -2.84 26.78 18.70
CA ALA A 55 -2.93 27.34 20.03
C ALA A 55 -3.31 28.82 19.95
N ALA A 56 -4.33 29.21 20.73
CA ALA A 56 -4.71 30.59 20.91
C ALA A 56 -3.49 31.42 21.35
N ARG A 57 -3.28 32.53 20.67
CA ARG A 57 -2.42 33.65 21.10
C ARG A 57 -3.17 34.94 20.75
N PRO A 58 -2.93 36.07 21.43
CA PRO A 58 -2.39 36.27 22.79
C PRO A 58 -3.48 36.39 23.86
#